data_AF-A0A529FB50-F1
#
_entry.id   AF-A0A529FB50-F1
#
_cell.length_a   1.000
_cell.length_b   1.000
_cell.length_c   1.000
_cell.angle_alpha   90.00
_cell.angle_beta   90.00
_cell.angle_gamma   90.00
#
_symmetry.space_group_name_H-M   'P 1'
#
loop_
_entity.id
_entity.type
_entity.pdbx_description
1 polymer ?
#
loop_
_entity_poly.entity_id
_entity_poly.type
_entity_poly.pdbx_seq_one_letter_code
_entity_poly.pdbx_strand_id
1 'polypeptide(L)' 'ALFGPAPQTSYDSAKPDERFFSLLGTGDDAAPFDARLEREKKFDPDIWVVEIEAGAVPVEDLLSVKTDS' A
#
# COMPACT_ATOMS: atom_id res chain seq x y z
N ALA A 1 6.08 -7.11 -3.92
CA ALA A 1 5.61 -5.74 -4.22
C ALA A 1 5.15 -5.08 -2.93
N LEU A 2 5.30 -3.76 -2.80
CA LEU A 2 4.87 -3.00 -1.62
C LEU A 2 3.70 -2.09 -2.00
N PHE A 3 2.63 -2.16 -1.22
CA PHE A 3 1.45 -1.31 -1.34
C PHE A 3 1.31 -0.49 -0.06
N GLY A 4 0.77 0.73 -0.18
CA GLY A 4 0.43 1.56 0.97
C GLY A 4 -0.81 2.40 0.70
N PRO A 5 -1.31 3.15 1.69
CA PRO A 5 -2.54 3.93 1.55
C PRO A 5 -2.41 4.92 0.38
N ALA A 6 -3.42 4.94 -0.48
CA ALA A 6 -3.49 5.90 -1.58
C ALA A 6 -3.53 7.34 -1.03
N PRO A 7 -2.94 8.32 -1.73
CA PRO A 7 -2.98 9.72 -1.32
C PRO A 7 -4.43 10.21 -1.17
N GLN A 8 -4.67 11.03 -0.14
CA GLN A 8 -6.01 11.60 0.08
C GLN A 8 -6.47 12.49 -1.08
N THR A 9 -5.54 13.05 -1.84
CA THR A 9 -5.79 13.85 -3.05
C THR A 9 -6.35 13.03 -4.21
N SER A 10 -6.22 11.70 -4.15
CA SER A 10 -6.75 10.80 -5.18
C SER A 10 -8.24 10.53 -5.00
N TYR A 11 -8.92 11.06 -3.98
CA TYR A 11 -10.35 10.88 -3.77
C TYR A 11 -11.19 12.04 -4.34
N ASP A 12 -12.20 11.74 -5.15
CA ASP A 12 -13.09 12.73 -5.75
C ASP A 12 -14.30 12.99 -4.81
N SER A 13 -14.17 14.02 -3.97
CA SER A 13 -15.17 14.60 -3.07
C SER A 13 -15.62 13.84 -1.79
N ALA A 14 -15.66 14.63 -0.70
CA ALA A 14 -16.35 14.50 0.60
C ALA A 14 -16.04 13.36 1.61
N LYS A 15 -15.17 12.41 1.29
CA LYS A 15 -14.73 11.23 2.09
C LYS A 15 -15.35 9.96 1.51
N PRO A 16 -14.55 9.13 0.84
CA PRO A 16 -14.96 7.78 0.56
C PRO A 16 -14.83 6.97 1.85
N ASP A 17 -15.86 6.18 2.14
CA ASP A 17 -15.81 5.17 3.20
C ASP A 17 -14.80 4.05 2.85
N GLU A 18 -14.34 3.98 1.60
CA GLU A 18 -13.34 3.04 1.12
C GLU A 18 -11.92 3.60 1.18
N ARG A 19 -11.03 2.84 1.82
CA ARG A 19 -9.58 3.09 1.81
C ARG A 19 -8.95 2.33 0.65
N PHE A 20 -8.35 3.04 -0.29
CA PHE A 20 -7.58 2.42 -1.38
C PHE A 20 -6.10 2.30 -1.02
N PHE A 21 -5.45 1.34 -1.68
CA PHE A 21 -4.00 1.20 -1.66
C PHE A 21 -3.42 1.57 -3.03
N SER A 22 -2.20 2.08 -3.04
CA SER A 22 -1.43 2.35 -4.27
C SER A 22 -0.13 1.55 -4.24
N LEU A 23 0.34 1.16 -5.43
CA LEU A 23 1.61 0.45 -5.59
C LEU A 23 2.77 1.42 -5.33
N LEU A 24 3.56 1.14 -4.29
CA LEU A 24 4.72 1.96 -3.90
C LEU A 24 6.03 1.46 -4.50
N GLY A 25 6.07 0.18 -4.89
CA GLY A 25 7.22 -0.40 -5.57
C GLY A 25 7.08 -1.89 -5.87
N THR A 26 7.85 -2.35 -6.85
CA THR A 26 7.93 -3.75 -7.28
C THR A 26 9.38 -4.19 -7.30
N GLY A 27 9.64 -5.43 -6.91
CA GLY A 27 10.98 -6.01 -6.87
C GLY A 27 11.02 -7.21 -5.96
N ASP A 28 12.11 -7.98 -6.10
CA ASP A 28 12.37 -9.20 -5.33
C ASP A 28 13.29 -8.94 -4.12
N ASP A 29 13.94 -7.77 -4.07
CA ASP A 29 14.76 -7.36 -2.94
C ASP A 29 13.90 -6.68 -1.87
N ALA A 30 14.00 -7.17 -0.63
CA ALA A 30 13.27 -6.65 0.51
C ALA A 30 13.90 -5.37 1.09
N ALA A 31 15.22 -5.18 0.95
CA ALA A 31 15.93 -4.08 1.62
C ALA A 31 15.40 -2.67 1.26
N PRO A 32 15.01 -2.37 0.01
CA PRO A 32 14.38 -1.10 -0.33
C PRO A 32 13.01 -0.91 0.34
N PHE A 33 12.24 -1.99 0.52
CA PHE A 33 10.94 -1.95 1.18
C PHE A 33 11.09 -1.71 2.69
N ASP A 34 12.02 -2.41 3.33
CA ASP A 34 12.33 -2.23 4.76
C ASP A 34 12.75 -0.79 5.06
N ALA A 35 13.66 -0.23 4.25
CA ALA A 35 14.10 1.16 4.39
C ALA A 35 12.98 2.19 4.19
N ARG A 36 11.92 1.82 3.46
CA ARG A 36 10.73 2.66 3.31
C ARG A 36 9.79 2.52 4.50
N LEU A 37 9.53 1.30 4.96
CA LEU A 37 8.69 1.04 6.15
C LEU A 37 9.27 1.69 7.41
N GLU A 38 10.60 1.65 7.59
CA GLU A 38 11.27 2.32 8.71
C GLU A 38 11.15 3.85 8.66
N ARG A 39 11.02 4.43 7.47
CA ARG A 39 10.70 5.86 7.34
C ARG A 39 9.26 6.11 7.71
N GLU A 40 8.34 5.30 7.18
CA GLU A 40 6.90 5.43 7.43
C GLU A 40 6.57 5.32 8.92
N LYS A 41 7.14 4.34 9.62
CA LYS A 41 6.98 4.14 11.08
C LYS A 41 7.44 5.33 11.92
N LYS A 42 8.39 6.14 11.42
CA LYS A 42 8.82 7.38 12.11
C LYS A 42 7.79 8.49 11.98
N PHE A 43 7.00 8.49 10.90
CA PHE A 43 5.95 9.47 10.65
C PHE A 43 4.62 9.03 11.27
N ASP A 44 4.25 7.76 11.10
CA ASP A 44 3.06 7.13 11.68
C ASP A 44 3.49 5.91 12.53
N PRO A 45 3.70 6.10 13.84
CA PRO A 45 4.10 5.01 14.73
C PRO A 45 3.00 3.95 14.91
N ASP A 46 1.75 4.25 14.53
CA ASP A 46 0.60 3.36 14.64
C ASP A 46 0.33 2.58 13.34
N ILE A 47 1.28 2.58 12.39
CA ILE A 47 1.16 1.86 11.12
C ILE A 47 1.03 0.35 11.29
N TRP A 48 0.15 -0.25 10.47
CA TRP A 48 -0.02 -1.70 10.36
C TRP A 48 0.66 -2.20 9.09
N VAL A 49 1.46 -3.26 9.22
CA VAL A 49 2.12 -3.93 8.10
C VAL A 49 1.61 -5.36 8.03
N VAL A 50 1.16 -5.78 6.84
CA VAL A 50 0.68 -7.13 6.58
C VAL A 50 1.47 -7.70 5.42
N GLU A 51 2.08 -8.87 5.64
CA GLU A 51 2.73 -9.63 4.59
C GLU A 51 1.73 -10.62 3.98
N ILE A 52 1.67 -10.69 2.66
CA ILE A 52 0.75 -11.55 1.91
C ILE A 52 1.56 -12.45 0.99
N GLU A 53 1.50 -13.75 1.23
CA GLU A 53 1.97 -14.75 0.27
C GLU A 53 0.87 -15.02 -0.75
N ALA A 54 0.95 -14.33 -1.90
CA ALA A 54 0.01 -14.55 -2.99
C ALA A 54 0.22 -15.96 -3.56
N GLY A 55 -0.71 -16.86 -3.27
CA GLY A 55 -0.80 -18.17 -3.91
C GLY A 55 -1.34 -18.05 -5.34
N ALA A 56 -2.37 -18.83 -5.66
CA ALA A 56 -3.06 -18.69 -6.96
C ALA A 56 -3.97 -17.45 -7.05
N VAL A 57 -4.17 -16.72 -5.94
CA VAL A 57 -5.07 -15.56 -5.86
C VAL A 57 -4.27 -14.29 -6.16
N PRO A 58 -4.66 -13.50 -7.19
CA PRO A 58 -4.07 -12.20 -7.46
C PRO A 58 -4.22 -11.23 -6.28
N VAL A 59 -3.20 -10.40 -6.03
CA VAL A 59 -3.22 -9.39 -4.96
C VAL A 59 -4.34 -8.36 -5.15
N GLU A 60 -4.69 -8.03 -6.40
CA GLU A 60 -5.79 -7.13 -6.75
C GLU A 60 -7.17 -7.65 -6.33
N ASP A 61 -7.32 -8.96 -6.12
CA ASP A 61 -8.54 -9.56 -5.57
C ASP A 61 -8.56 -9.52 -4.03
N LEU A 62 -7.40 -9.27 -3.39
CA LEU A 62 -7.24 -9.19 -1.93
C LEU A 62 -7.26 -7.75 -1.42
N LEU A 63 -6.91 -6.78 -2.26
CA LEU A 63 -6.78 -5.37 -1.92
C LEU A 63 -7.49 -4.49 -2.94
N SER A 64 -8.26 -3.52 -2.46
CA SER A 64 -8.80 -2.44 -3.30
C SER A 64 -7.66 -1.49 -3.70
N VAL A 65 -7.05 -1.73 -4.87
CA VAL A 65 -5.93 -0.94 -5.39
C VAL A 65 -6.41 0.15 -6.33
N LYS A 66 -5.87 1.37 -6.17
CA LYS A 66 -6.01 2.46 -7.14
C LYS A 66 -4.72 2.62 -7.93
N THR A 67 -4.79 2.40 -9.23
CA THR A 67 -3.75 2.80 -10.19
C THR A 67 -3.88 4.28 -10.47
N ASP A 68 -2.79 5.04 -10.29
CA ASP A 68 -2.76 6.44 -10.74
C ASP A 68 -2.98 6.44 -12.26
N SER A 69 -3.98 7.20 -12.70
CA SER A 69 -4.33 7.42 -14.11
C SER A 69 -3.47 8.50 -14.74
#